data_AF-A0A2U0HCL4-F1
#
_entry.id   AF-A0A2U0HCL4-F1
#
_cell.length_a   1.000
_cell.length_b   1.000
_cell.length_c   1.000
_cell.angle_alpha   90.00
_cell.angle_beta   90.00
_cell.angle_gamma   90.00
#
_symmetry.space_group_name_H-M   'P 1'
#
loop_
_entity.id
_entity.type
_entity.pdbx_description
1 polymer ?
#
loop_
_entity_poly.entity_id
_entity_poly.type
_entity_poly.pdbx_seq_one_letter_code
_entity_poly.pdbx_strand_id
1 'polypeptide(L)'
;MLSPPISQAFDTFRTVRSVQPPGSPFDARIAESVDGRTMMLADRSAVADLPGWSAQDHAHLLAPVDIVRRADGHDAVFPVLTESVTQFLQRRQDAGAPVAGGEAVTIAVSIIRGLSASLLRNECAEGEWWLTDDGRPLLVEGVGHETAREASARLLTTMAECLPRTRVGATLNDVADAARQADAARIDAECEDVLFACAEPEPLLTEVFGPRRARHLTPTPETDQPPRERSLWRRLAFHMDADLADTASDVVHAIVRRIRRSPSRRRPIVIAVVIAGLVVVAGLLWPTDGDDADPAADPAPQASATHTDGGGQSSDEPAPVTGDLAAVTTELLDRRIACGDIACLATVLEDPARKLPAGVIDHPAEARRATLLDDLGGIVVARVDSLSGRGTQIITVVETTDGWRIRDVHDVTDAPS
;
A
#
# COMPACT_ATOMS: atom_id res chain seq x y z
N MET A 1 -15.41 45.57 -27.35
CA MET A 1 -14.42 44.62 -26.83
C MET A 1 -15.05 43.93 -25.63
N LEU A 2 -15.54 42.72 -25.84
CA LEU A 2 -16.13 41.91 -24.77
C LEU A 2 -14.96 41.32 -23.97
N SER A 3 -14.96 41.55 -22.66
CA SER A 3 -14.01 40.91 -21.74
C SER A 3 -13.99 39.40 -21.97
N PRO A 4 -12.82 38.74 -21.96
CA PRO A 4 -12.78 37.29 -21.98
C PRO A 4 -13.56 36.76 -20.76
N PRO A 5 -14.26 35.61 -20.87
CA PRO A 5 -14.83 34.98 -19.70
C PRO A 5 -13.68 34.72 -18.72
N ILE A 6 -13.85 35.18 -17.48
CA ILE A 6 -13.01 34.80 -16.35
C ILE A 6 -12.99 33.28 -16.37
N SER A 7 -11.84 32.67 -16.68
CA SER A 7 -11.64 31.23 -16.52
C SER A 7 -12.04 30.90 -15.10
N GLN A 8 -13.20 30.26 -14.98
CA GLN A 8 -13.78 29.83 -13.74
C GLN A 8 -12.77 28.87 -13.09
N ALA A 9 -12.14 29.32 -12.00
CA ALA A 9 -11.19 28.55 -11.19
C ALA A 9 -11.85 27.37 -10.45
N PHE A 10 -12.94 26.81 -11.00
CA PHE A 10 -13.87 25.91 -10.33
C PHE A 10 -13.69 24.43 -10.73
N ASP A 11 -12.94 24.11 -11.78
CA ASP A 11 -12.71 22.73 -12.22
C ASP A 11 -11.36 22.17 -11.72
N THR A 12 -11.14 22.23 -10.41
CA THR A 12 -10.01 21.50 -9.79
C THR A 12 -10.25 19.99 -9.82
N PHE A 13 -11.52 19.56 -9.84
CA PHE A 13 -11.91 18.16 -9.72
C PHE A 13 -12.83 17.71 -10.86
N ARG A 14 -12.45 16.62 -11.54
CA ARG A 14 -13.32 15.91 -12.48
C ARG A 14 -14.08 14.82 -11.75
N THR A 15 -15.41 14.95 -11.66
CA THR A 15 -16.25 13.89 -11.11
C THR A 15 -16.17 12.63 -11.97
N VAL A 16 -15.98 11.47 -11.33
CA VAL A 16 -15.90 10.15 -11.97
C VAL A 16 -17.23 9.40 -11.82
N ARG A 17 -17.73 9.25 -10.58
CA ARG A 17 -18.99 8.55 -10.28
C ARG A 17 -19.57 9.01 -8.94
N SER A 18 -20.87 8.81 -8.75
CA SER A 18 -21.53 8.99 -7.44
C SER A 18 -21.47 7.69 -6.63
N VAL A 19 -21.46 7.83 -5.30
CA VAL A 19 -21.50 6.73 -4.32
C VAL A 19 -22.50 7.06 -3.22
N GLN A 20 -23.16 6.03 -2.71
CA GLN A 20 -24.18 6.14 -1.67
C GLN A 20 -24.08 4.93 -0.73
N PRO A 21 -24.65 4.99 0.49
CA PRO A 21 -24.79 3.82 1.34
C PRO A 21 -25.50 2.65 0.61
N PRO A 22 -25.06 1.40 0.81
CA PRO A 22 -24.00 0.94 1.72
C PRO A 22 -22.58 0.94 1.12
N GLY A 23 -22.39 1.43 -0.10
CA GLY A 23 -21.08 1.47 -0.78
C GLY A 23 -20.19 2.67 -0.41
N SER A 24 -20.66 3.51 0.52
CA SER A 24 -20.01 4.69 1.09
C SER A 24 -20.70 5.00 2.42
N PRO A 25 -20.05 5.63 3.42
CA PRO A 25 -20.72 5.99 4.68
C PRO A 25 -21.83 7.04 4.52
N PHE A 26 -21.78 7.85 3.46
CA PHE A 26 -22.77 8.87 3.13
C PHE A 26 -22.77 9.14 1.62
N ASP A 27 -23.77 9.90 1.15
CA ASP A 27 -23.85 10.32 -0.24
C ASP A 27 -22.64 11.19 -0.62
N ALA A 28 -21.91 10.77 -1.65
CA ALA A 28 -20.72 11.48 -2.12
C ALA A 28 -20.46 11.23 -3.62
N ARG A 29 -19.45 11.92 -4.14
CA ARG A 29 -18.92 11.74 -5.49
C ARG A 29 -17.44 11.41 -5.41
N ILE A 30 -17.02 10.38 -6.13
CA ILE A 30 -15.60 10.14 -6.39
C ILE A 30 -15.17 11.07 -7.50
N ALA A 31 -14.13 11.85 -7.25
CA ALA A 31 -13.59 12.81 -8.20
C ALA A 31 -12.07 12.70 -8.30
N GLU A 32 -11.52 13.14 -9.41
CA GLU A 32 -10.09 13.16 -9.68
C GLU A 32 -9.62 14.60 -9.81
N SER A 33 -8.62 14.96 -9.03
CA SER A 33 -7.98 16.28 -9.09
C SER A 33 -7.12 16.40 -10.35
N VAL A 34 -6.72 17.63 -10.72
CA VAL A 34 -5.85 17.93 -11.86
C VAL A 34 -4.50 17.20 -11.79
N ASP A 35 -4.00 16.98 -10.57
CA ASP A 35 -2.77 16.23 -10.28
C ASP A 35 -2.99 14.69 -10.24
N GLY A 36 -4.18 14.20 -10.60
CA GLY A 36 -4.49 12.77 -10.71
C GLY A 36 -4.89 12.10 -9.40
N ARG A 37 -4.96 12.85 -8.30
CA ARG A 37 -5.38 12.33 -6.99
C ARG A 37 -6.86 12.05 -6.97
N THR A 38 -7.27 10.91 -6.42
CA THR A 38 -8.69 10.58 -6.27
C THR A 38 -9.16 11.03 -4.90
N MET A 39 -10.32 11.69 -4.83
CA MET A 39 -10.90 12.22 -3.61
C MET A 39 -12.40 11.90 -3.56
N MET A 40 -12.95 11.90 -2.34
CA MET A 40 -14.39 11.81 -2.13
C MET A 40 -14.95 13.21 -1.80
N LEU A 41 -15.93 13.66 -2.58
CA LEU A 41 -16.58 14.96 -2.44
C LEU A 41 -18.01 14.76 -1.94
N ALA A 42 -18.32 15.27 -0.75
CA ALA A 42 -19.68 15.27 -0.22
C ALA A 42 -20.21 16.69 -0.09
N ASP A 43 -21.52 16.87 -0.31
CA ASP A 43 -22.13 18.19 -0.12
C ASP A 43 -21.96 18.63 1.34
N ARG A 44 -21.38 19.82 1.55
CA ARG A 44 -21.06 20.32 2.89
C ARG A 44 -22.28 20.41 3.80
N SER A 45 -23.47 20.64 3.25
CA SER A 45 -24.71 20.69 4.03
C SER A 45 -25.16 19.30 4.48
N ALA A 46 -24.95 18.28 3.64
CA ALA A 46 -25.31 16.89 3.95
C ALA A 46 -24.41 16.29 5.05
N VAL A 47 -23.15 16.70 5.12
CA VAL A 47 -22.18 16.23 6.11
C VAL A 47 -21.93 17.20 7.26
N ALA A 48 -22.79 18.22 7.42
CA ALA A 48 -22.53 19.32 8.36
C ALA A 48 -22.45 18.88 9.82
N ASP A 49 -23.22 17.86 10.16
CA ASP A 49 -23.37 17.36 11.54
C ASP A 49 -22.43 16.19 11.85
N LEU A 50 -21.54 15.81 10.91
CA LEU A 50 -20.56 14.76 11.17
C LEU A 50 -19.62 15.16 12.32
N PRO A 51 -19.48 14.33 13.37
CA PRO A 51 -18.55 14.62 14.47
C PRO A 51 -17.09 14.82 14.02
N GLY A 52 -16.73 14.23 12.87
CA GLY A 52 -15.40 14.29 12.25
C GLY A 52 -14.86 15.69 11.94
N TRP A 53 -15.71 16.73 11.89
CA TRP A 53 -15.25 18.13 11.75
C TRP A 53 -14.30 18.58 12.87
N SER A 54 -14.40 17.94 14.04
CA SER A 54 -13.54 18.22 15.21
C SER A 54 -12.33 17.29 15.32
N ALA A 55 -12.10 16.41 14.33
CA ALA A 55 -11.16 15.30 14.42
C ALA A 55 -9.92 15.44 13.51
N GLN A 56 -9.61 16.65 13.02
CA GLN A 56 -8.55 16.90 12.03
C GLN A 56 -7.16 16.44 12.47
N ASP A 57 -6.88 16.44 13.78
CA ASP A 57 -5.58 16.04 14.34
C ASP A 57 -5.46 14.52 14.59
N HIS A 58 -6.46 13.73 14.17
CA HIS A 58 -6.52 12.29 14.45
C HIS A 58 -6.47 11.45 13.17
N ALA A 59 -5.34 10.81 12.93
CA ALA A 59 -5.07 10.02 11.72
C ALA A 59 -5.98 8.79 11.50
N HIS A 60 -6.75 8.38 12.51
CA HIS A 60 -7.67 7.22 12.45
C HIS A 60 -9.14 7.59 12.62
N LEU A 61 -9.47 8.89 12.57
CA LEU A 61 -10.84 9.39 12.49
C LEU A 61 -11.05 10.04 11.12
N LEU A 62 -12.21 9.84 10.51
CA LEU A 62 -12.53 10.54 9.27
C LEU A 62 -12.77 12.02 9.58
N ALA A 63 -11.95 12.89 9.00
CA ALA A 63 -12.14 14.33 9.00
C ALA A 63 -12.09 14.87 7.56
N PRO A 64 -12.82 15.96 7.25
CA PRO A 64 -12.66 16.67 5.99
C PRO A 64 -11.23 17.22 5.87
N VAL A 65 -10.58 16.98 4.74
CA VAL A 65 -9.22 17.44 4.44
C VAL A 65 -9.20 18.82 3.80
N ASP A 66 -10.28 19.19 3.09
CA ASP A 66 -10.42 20.48 2.43
C ASP A 66 -11.90 20.82 2.17
N ILE A 67 -12.18 22.05 1.74
CA ILE A 67 -13.49 22.51 1.29
C ILE A 67 -13.38 23.18 -0.08
N VAL A 68 -14.12 22.65 -1.05
CA VAL A 68 -14.15 23.17 -2.43
C VAL A 68 -15.42 23.96 -2.65
N ARG A 69 -15.27 25.15 -3.24
CA ARG A 69 -16.41 26.01 -3.60
C ARG A 69 -17.03 25.57 -4.93
N ARG A 70 -18.35 25.47 -4.96
CA ARG A 70 -19.15 25.30 -6.18
C ARG A 70 -19.99 26.55 -6.46
N ALA A 71 -20.56 26.63 -7.66
CA ALA A 71 -21.48 27.71 -8.01
C ALA A 71 -22.76 27.71 -7.14
N ASP A 72 -23.17 26.54 -6.66
CA ASP A 72 -24.41 26.29 -5.93
C ASP A 72 -24.20 25.93 -4.44
N GLY A 73 -22.95 25.88 -3.96
CA GLY A 73 -22.65 25.46 -2.60
C GLY A 73 -21.18 25.18 -2.34
N HIS A 74 -20.90 24.25 -1.43
CA HIS A 74 -19.55 23.77 -1.13
C HIS A 74 -19.54 22.26 -1.03
N ASP A 75 -18.43 21.64 -1.43
CA ASP A 75 -18.13 20.25 -1.14
C ASP A 75 -17.09 20.18 -0.02
N ALA A 76 -17.30 19.27 0.93
CA ALA A 76 -16.26 18.81 1.81
C ALA A 76 -15.46 17.70 1.09
N VAL A 77 -14.13 17.81 1.14
CA VAL A 77 -13.21 16.84 0.55
C VAL A 77 -12.79 15.84 1.62
N PHE A 78 -12.85 14.57 1.30
CA PHE A 78 -12.44 13.46 2.16
C PHE A 78 -11.47 12.54 1.42
N PRO A 79 -10.64 11.75 2.15
CA PRO A 79 -9.97 10.61 1.55
C PRO A 79 -11.01 9.65 0.94
N VAL A 80 -10.58 8.91 -0.09
CA VAL A 80 -11.45 7.90 -0.71
C VAL A 80 -11.65 6.77 0.28
N LEU A 81 -12.91 6.41 0.55
CA LEU A 81 -13.24 5.22 1.32
C LEU A 81 -13.70 4.13 0.34
N THR A 82 -13.06 2.96 0.39
CA THR A 82 -13.22 1.89 -0.59
C THR A 82 -14.29 0.89 -0.17
N GLU A 83 -14.17 0.35 1.03
CA GLU A 83 -15.13 -0.58 1.64
C GLU A 83 -15.11 -0.48 3.17
N SER A 84 -16.12 -1.01 3.85
CA SER A 84 -16.07 -1.11 5.30
C SER A 84 -15.14 -2.24 5.76
N VAL A 85 -14.49 -2.10 6.91
CA VAL A 85 -13.60 -3.15 7.45
C VAL A 85 -14.37 -4.47 7.67
N THR A 86 -15.68 -4.38 7.99
CA THR A 86 -16.55 -5.57 8.05
C THR A 86 -16.62 -6.28 6.70
N GLN A 87 -16.85 -5.53 5.61
CA GLN A 87 -16.89 -6.08 4.25
C GLN A 87 -15.53 -6.66 3.84
N PHE A 88 -14.43 -5.99 4.18
CA PHE A 88 -13.07 -6.47 3.92
C PHE A 88 -12.79 -7.82 4.58
N LEU A 89 -13.06 -7.95 5.88
CA LEU A 89 -12.85 -9.20 6.62
C LEU A 89 -13.72 -10.33 6.08
N GLN A 90 -14.99 -10.03 5.76
CA GLN A 90 -15.90 -11.02 5.18
C GLN A 90 -15.44 -11.47 3.79
N ARG A 91 -15.00 -10.53 2.94
CA ARG A 91 -14.48 -10.82 1.60
C ARG A 91 -13.24 -11.70 1.66
N ARG A 92 -12.30 -11.42 2.58
CA ARG A 92 -11.10 -12.24 2.84
C ARG A 92 -11.48 -13.67 3.27
N GLN A 93 -12.42 -13.79 4.20
CA GLN A 93 -12.93 -15.07 4.69
C GLN A 93 -13.59 -15.88 3.58
N ASP A 94 -14.48 -15.26 2.79
CA ASP A 94 -15.20 -15.90 1.69
C ASP A 94 -14.26 -16.37 0.57
N ALA A 95 -13.15 -15.66 0.37
CA ALA A 95 -12.09 -16.03 -0.57
C ALA A 95 -11.14 -17.14 -0.04
N GLY A 96 -11.31 -17.60 1.20
CA GLY A 96 -10.45 -18.61 1.82
C GLY A 96 -9.07 -18.10 2.21
N ALA A 97 -8.89 -16.79 2.28
CA ALA A 97 -7.65 -16.12 2.67
C ALA A 97 -7.96 -15.15 3.82
N PRO A 98 -8.26 -15.65 5.04
CA PRO A 98 -8.51 -14.80 6.19
C PRO A 98 -7.28 -13.94 6.53
N VAL A 99 -7.50 -12.86 7.29
CA VAL A 99 -6.43 -11.96 7.71
C VAL A 99 -5.32 -12.69 8.46
N ALA A 100 -4.08 -12.39 8.09
CA ALA A 100 -2.89 -12.88 8.78
C ALA A 100 -2.68 -12.18 10.12
N GLY A 101 -1.76 -12.71 10.94
CA GLY A 101 -1.45 -12.13 12.25
C GLY A 101 -0.94 -10.69 12.17
N GLY A 102 -0.06 -10.38 11.22
CA GLY A 102 0.46 -9.02 11.03
C GLY A 102 -0.58 -8.04 10.50
N GLU A 103 -1.41 -8.46 9.54
CA GLU A 103 -2.55 -7.67 9.05
C GLU A 103 -3.53 -7.35 10.20
N ALA A 104 -3.82 -8.34 11.05
CA ALA A 104 -4.69 -8.16 12.19
C ALA A 104 -4.12 -7.17 13.22
N VAL A 105 -2.79 -7.16 13.43
CA VAL A 105 -2.13 -6.14 14.27
C VAL A 105 -2.27 -4.75 13.66
N THR A 106 -2.06 -4.58 12.35
CA THR A 106 -2.24 -3.29 11.65
C THR A 106 -3.66 -2.76 11.80
N ILE A 107 -4.68 -3.60 11.61
CA ILE A 107 -6.08 -3.22 11.80
C ILE A 107 -6.35 -2.89 13.27
N ALA A 108 -5.91 -3.75 14.20
CA ALA A 108 -6.17 -3.58 15.63
C ALA A 108 -5.54 -2.28 16.19
N VAL A 109 -4.31 -1.95 15.79
CA VAL A 109 -3.63 -0.70 16.19
C VAL A 109 -4.40 0.51 15.68
N SER A 110 -4.85 0.48 14.42
CA SER A 110 -5.69 1.56 13.86
C SER A 110 -7.00 1.70 14.64
N ILE A 111 -7.62 0.57 15.00
CA ILE A 111 -8.84 0.51 15.79
C ILE A 111 -8.65 1.18 17.16
N ILE A 112 -7.62 0.79 17.92
CA ILE A 112 -7.42 1.34 19.27
C ILE A 112 -7.08 2.83 19.24
N ARG A 113 -6.32 3.30 18.24
CA ARG A 113 -5.95 4.71 18.11
C ARG A 113 -7.18 5.57 17.77
N GLY A 114 -7.98 5.15 16.80
CA GLY A 114 -9.21 5.88 16.46
C GLY A 114 -10.26 5.79 17.57
N LEU A 115 -10.42 4.63 18.21
CA LEU A 115 -11.35 4.46 19.33
C LEU A 115 -10.95 5.33 20.53
N SER A 116 -9.66 5.37 20.90
CA SER A 116 -9.17 6.23 21.98
C SER A 116 -9.51 7.70 21.72
N ALA A 117 -9.23 8.18 20.49
CA ALA A 117 -9.57 9.55 20.08
C ALA A 117 -11.08 9.82 20.08
N SER A 118 -11.91 8.85 19.68
CA SER A 118 -13.37 8.95 19.72
C SER A 118 -13.88 9.03 21.16
N LEU A 119 -13.44 8.13 22.04
CA LEU A 119 -13.87 8.06 23.45
C LEU A 119 -13.55 9.35 24.22
N LEU A 120 -12.40 9.99 23.95
CA LEU A 120 -12.03 11.27 24.58
C LEU A 120 -12.98 12.42 24.22
N ARG A 121 -13.70 12.30 23.10
CA ARG A 121 -14.64 13.31 22.60
C ARG A 121 -16.09 12.95 22.91
N ASN A 122 -16.48 11.71 22.69
CA ASN A 122 -17.84 11.22 22.90
C ASN A 122 -17.87 9.68 23.05
N GLU A 123 -18.07 9.21 24.28
CA GLU A 123 -18.14 7.77 24.61
C GLU A 123 -19.28 7.00 23.90
N CYS A 124 -20.33 7.71 23.49
CA CYS A 124 -21.52 7.12 22.88
C CYS A 124 -21.61 7.41 21.37
N ALA A 125 -20.53 7.85 20.72
CA ALA A 125 -20.54 8.09 19.28
C ALA A 125 -20.90 6.80 18.53
N GLU A 126 -21.89 6.88 17.64
CA GLU A 126 -22.08 5.87 16.60
C GLU A 126 -20.95 5.96 15.59
N GLY A 127 -20.52 4.82 15.07
CA GLY A 127 -19.50 4.83 14.03
C GLY A 127 -19.27 3.49 13.36
N GLU A 128 -18.68 3.56 12.17
CA GLU A 128 -18.30 2.42 11.37
C GLU A 128 -16.84 2.58 10.90
N TRP A 129 -16.12 1.46 10.83
CA TRP A 129 -14.75 1.44 10.33
C TRP A 129 -14.72 1.20 8.82
N TRP A 130 -14.00 2.07 8.12
CA TRP A 130 -13.81 2.05 6.68
C TRP A 130 -12.34 1.97 6.31
N LEU A 131 -12.04 1.38 5.15
CA LEU A 131 -10.69 1.41 4.57
C LEU A 131 -10.59 2.55 3.57
N THR A 132 -9.45 3.23 3.60
CA THR A 132 -9.03 4.11 2.51
C THR A 132 -8.53 3.31 1.31
N ASP A 133 -8.18 3.99 0.22
CA ASP A 133 -7.57 3.38 -0.96
C ASP A 133 -6.13 2.90 -0.72
N ASP A 134 -5.39 3.49 0.23
CA ASP A 134 -4.09 2.99 0.72
C ASP A 134 -4.21 1.91 1.81
N GLY A 135 -5.44 1.46 2.12
CA GLY A 135 -5.67 0.37 3.08
C GLY A 135 -5.60 0.78 4.55
N ARG A 136 -5.67 2.09 4.85
CA ARG A 136 -5.74 2.59 6.23
C ARG A 136 -7.15 2.47 6.80
N PRO A 137 -7.33 1.84 7.97
CA PRO A 137 -8.60 1.87 8.68
C PRO A 137 -8.87 3.25 9.31
N LEU A 138 -10.03 3.82 9.01
CA LEU A 138 -10.56 5.05 9.59
C LEU A 138 -11.92 4.80 10.23
N LEU A 139 -12.14 5.34 11.43
CA LEU A 139 -13.46 5.39 12.06
C LEU A 139 -14.24 6.58 11.50
N VAL A 140 -15.40 6.31 10.90
CA VAL A 140 -16.36 7.32 10.49
C VAL A 140 -17.41 7.42 11.59
N GLU A 141 -17.45 8.56 12.28
CA GLU A 141 -18.42 8.82 13.34
C GLU A 141 -19.73 9.40 12.78
N GLY A 142 -20.84 9.14 13.48
CA GLY A 142 -22.17 9.59 13.07
C GLY A 142 -22.81 8.76 11.95
N VAL A 143 -22.23 7.60 11.64
CA VAL A 143 -22.76 6.64 10.67
C VAL A 143 -22.85 5.24 11.28
N GLY A 144 -23.60 4.35 10.63
CA GLY A 144 -23.84 3.00 11.11
C GLY A 144 -24.98 2.92 12.13
N HIS A 145 -25.02 1.81 12.86
CA HIS A 145 -26.07 1.51 13.85
C HIS A 145 -25.51 1.08 15.22
N GLU A 146 -24.17 0.99 15.32
CA GLU A 146 -23.47 0.58 16.52
C GLU A 146 -22.64 1.74 17.04
N THR A 147 -22.45 1.80 18.36
CA THR A 147 -21.43 2.69 18.93
C THR A 147 -20.05 2.31 18.41
N ALA A 148 -19.16 3.28 18.22
CA ALA A 148 -17.77 3.08 17.81
C ALA A 148 -17.07 2.03 18.68
N ARG A 149 -17.42 2.00 19.98
CA ARG A 149 -16.97 1.01 20.96
C ARG A 149 -17.37 -0.42 20.58
N GLU A 150 -18.66 -0.65 20.31
CA GLU A 150 -19.17 -1.97 19.94
C GLU A 150 -18.69 -2.39 18.55
N ALA A 151 -18.67 -1.47 17.58
CA ALA A 151 -18.15 -1.73 16.24
C ALA A 151 -16.67 -2.15 16.29
N SER A 152 -15.86 -1.48 17.10
CA SER A 152 -14.45 -1.82 17.32
C SER A 152 -14.28 -3.19 17.98
N ALA A 153 -15.01 -3.44 19.07
CA ALA A 153 -14.93 -4.72 19.77
C ALA A 153 -15.38 -5.89 18.90
N ARG A 154 -16.42 -5.70 18.08
CA ARG A 154 -16.89 -6.69 17.11
C ARG A 154 -15.80 -7.06 16.11
N LEU A 155 -15.15 -6.07 15.48
CA LEU A 155 -14.08 -6.32 14.51
C LEU A 155 -12.88 -7.03 15.14
N LEU A 156 -12.47 -6.62 16.35
CA LEU A 156 -11.39 -7.27 17.09
C LEU A 156 -11.71 -8.73 17.41
N THR A 157 -12.94 -9.02 17.86
CA THR A 157 -13.41 -10.40 18.10
C THR A 157 -13.47 -11.21 16.80
N THR A 158 -13.97 -10.64 15.70
CA THR A 158 -13.99 -11.33 14.39
C THR A 158 -12.58 -11.71 13.93
N MET A 159 -11.60 -10.82 14.05
CA MET A 159 -10.21 -11.15 13.71
C MET A 159 -9.63 -12.22 14.65
N ALA A 160 -9.98 -12.18 15.94
CA ALA A 160 -9.56 -13.19 16.91
C ALA A 160 -10.10 -14.60 16.56
N GLU A 161 -11.33 -14.68 16.06
CA GLU A 161 -11.95 -15.93 15.59
C GLU A 161 -11.22 -16.53 14.37
N CYS A 162 -10.67 -15.70 13.49
CA CYS A 162 -9.82 -16.13 12.37
C CYS A 162 -8.43 -16.62 12.81
N LEU A 163 -7.99 -16.30 14.02
CA LEU A 163 -6.65 -16.60 14.55
C LEU A 163 -6.71 -17.47 15.83
N PRO A 164 -7.43 -18.62 15.81
CA PRO A 164 -7.68 -19.39 17.01
C PRO A 164 -6.38 -19.98 17.58
N ARG A 165 -6.27 -19.98 18.91
CA ARG A 165 -5.11 -20.53 19.65
C ARG A 165 -3.76 -19.85 19.36
N THR A 166 -3.77 -18.67 18.75
CA THR A 166 -2.58 -17.84 18.58
C THR A 166 -2.49 -16.81 19.70
N ARG A 167 -1.27 -16.30 19.95
CA ARG A 167 -1.06 -15.19 20.90
C ARG A 167 -1.79 -13.92 20.45
N VAL A 168 -1.72 -13.61 19.15
CA VAL A 168 -2.44 -12.47 18.53
C VAL A 168 -3.95 -12.58 18.80
N GLY A 169 -4.56 -13.74 18.52
CA GLY A 169 -5.99 -13.95 18.75
C GLY A 169 -6.42 -13.80 20.22
N ALA A 170 -5.58 -14.26 21.17
CA ALA A 170 -5.84 -14.04 22.60
C ALA A 170 -5.79 -12.54 22.96
N THR A 171 -4.74 -11.83 22.50
CA THR A 171 -4.58 -10.39 22.74
C THR A 171 -5.70 -9.57 22.09
N LEU A 172 -6.17 -9.94 20.90
CA LEU A 172 -7.30 -9.27 20.25
C LEU A 172 -8.59 -9.39 21.09
N ASN A 173 -8.85 -10.53 21.73
CA ASN A 173 -9.99 -10.67 22.64
C ASN A 173 -9.84 -9.79 23.89
N ASP A 174 -8.65 -9.73 24.48
CA ASP A 174 -8.39 -8.87 25.64
C ASP A 174 -8.58 -7.37 25.30
N VAL A 175 -8.14 -6.96 24.10
CA VAL A 175 -8.32 -5.60 23.58
C VAL A 175 -9.79 -5.34 23.22
N ALA A 176 -10.51 -6.32 22.70
CA ALA A 176 -11.95 -6.21 22.45
C ALA A 176 -12.73 -5.96 23.75
N ASP A 177 -12.34 -6.62 24.85
CA ASP A 177 -12.94 -6.39 26.16
C ASP A 177 -12.61 -5.01 26.72
N ALA A 178 -11.37 -4.53 26.54
CA ALA A 178 -10.99 -3.16 26.90
C ALA A 178 -11.78 -2.12 26.10
N ALA A 179 -11.97 -2.36 24.80
CA ALA A 179 -12.84 -1.56 23.95
C ALA A 179 -14.25 -1.53 24.55
N ARG A 180 -14.89 -2.69 24.81
CA ARG A 180 -16.24 -2.75 25.40
C ARG A 180 -16.37 -2.01 26.73
N GLN A 181 -15.31 -1.93 27.52
CA GLN A 181 -15.33 -1.23 28.81
C GLN A 181 -15.15 0.29 28.68
N ALA A 182 -14.95 0.82 27.47
CA ALA A 182 -14.66 2.24 27.21
C ALA A 182 -13.42 2.74 27.98
N ASP A 183 -12.46 1.86 28.25
CA ASP A 183 -11.29 2.19 29.05
C ASP A 183 -10.20 2.87 28.19
N ALA A 184 -10.42 4.14 27.87
CA ALA A 184 -9.52 4.93 27.02
C ALA A 184 -8.09 4.98 27.58
N ALA A 185 -7.93 4.99 28.91
CA ALA A 185 -6.61 5.02 29.55
C ALA A 185 -5.83 3.73 29.31
N ARG A 186 -6.48 2.57 29.42
CA ARG A 186 -5.88 1.27 29.10
C ARG A 186 -5.57 1.12 27.61
N ILE A 187 -6.49 1.58 26.76
CA ILE A 187 -6.33 1.56 25.29
C ILE A 187 -5.07 2.36 24.89
N ASP A 188 -4.91 3.57 25.42
CA ASP A 188 -3.79 4.46 25.12
C ASP A 188 -2.45 3.98 25.71
N ALA A 189 -2.45 3.46 26.94
CA ALA A 189 -1.21 3.16 27.65
C ALA A 189 -0.65 1.75 27.41
N GLU A 190 -1.51 0.77 27.12
CA GLU A 190 -1.15 -0.65 27.21
C GLU A 190 -1.48 -1.45 25.95
N CYS A 191 -2.65 -1.23 25.36
CA CYS A 191 -3.15 -2.09 24.27
C CYS A 191 -2.23 -2.10 23.04
N GLU A 192 -1.63 -0.96 22.68
CA GLU A 192 -0.72 -0.87 21.54
C GLU A 192 0.57 -1.68 21.76
N ASP A 193 1.21 -1.50 22.93
CA ASP A 193 2.45 -2.20 23.28
C ASP A 193 2.26 -3.73 23.29
N VAL A 194 1.11 -4.22 23.76
CA VAL A 194 0.85 -5.68 23.77
C VAL A 194 0.57 -6.23 22.37
N LEU A 195 -0.04 -5.46 21.46
CA LEU A 195 -0.26 -5.88 20.08
C LEU A 195 1.07 -6.03 19.33
N PHE A 196 1.95 -5.04 19.40
CA PHE A 196 3.28 -5.11 18.77
C PHE A 196 4.18 -6.20 19.38
N ALA A 197 3.96 -6.58 20.64
CA ALA A 197 4.69 -7.69 21.25
C ALA A 197 4.23 -9.08 20.76
N CYS A 198 3.12 -9.16 20.00
CA CYS A 198 2.56 -10.42 19.52
C CYS A 198 2.97 -10.78 18.10
N ALA A 199 3.01 -9.81 17.18
CA ALA A 199 3.44 -9.98 15.79
C ALA A 199 3.90 -8.64 15.22
N GLU A 200 4.76 -8.71 14.19
CA GLU A 200 5.14 -7.52 13.42
C GLU A 200 3.94 -7.07 12.55
N PRO A 201 3.65 -5.76 12.46
CA PRO A 201 2.60 -5.24 11.60
C PRO A 201 2.91 -5.51 10.12
N GLU A 202 1.90 -5.96 9.38
CA GLU A 202 2.01 -6.21 7.94
C GLU A 202 1.00 -5.34 7.17
N PRO A 203 1.31 -4.94 5.92
CA PRO A 203 0.38 -4.20 5.08
C PRO A 203 -0.85 -5.05 4.75
N LEU A 204 -2.01 -4.40 4.61
CA LEU A 204 -3.24 -5.10 4.25
C LEU A 204 -3.22 -5.47 2.77
N LEU A 205 -3.49 -6.75 2.49
CA LEU A 205 -3.73 -7.20 1.12
C LEU A 205 -5.18 -6.86 0.74
N THR A 206 -5.37 -5.61 0.29
CA THR A 206 -6.66 -5.08 -0.14
C THR A 206 -7.18 -5.76 -1.39
N GLU A 207 -6.30 -6.19 -2.29
CA GLU A 207 -6.65 -6.98 -3.47
C GLU A 207 -6.55 -8.48 -3.18
N VAL A 208 -7.70 -9.17 -3.24
CA VAL A 208 -7.76 -10.63 -3.08
C VAL A 208 -8.14 -11.23 -4.42
N PHE A 209 -7.15 -11.72 -5.15
CA PHE A 209 -7.35 -12.46 -6.39
C PHE A 209 -7.69 -13.92 -6.05
N GLY A 210 -8.97 -14.17 -5.72
CA GLY A 210 -9.50 -15.51 -5.47
C GLY A 210 -10.78 -15.77 -6.27
N PRO A 211 -10.96 -16.95 -6.88
CA PRO A 211 -12.18 -17.27 -7.61
C PRO A 211 -13.39 -17.30 -6.66
N ARG A 212 -14.24 -16.27 -6.76
CA ARG A 212 -15.52 -16.21 -6.04
C ARG A 212 -16.41 -17.33 -6.56
N ARG A 213 -16.87 -18.25 -5.69
CA ARG A 213 -17.89 -19.24 -6.07
C ARG A 213 -19.20 -18.49 -6.39
N ALA A 214 -19.52 -18.37 -7.67
CA ALA A 214 -20.76 -17.77 -8.14
C ALA A 214 -21.96 -18.60 -7.67
N ARG A 215 -22.58 -18.18 -6.57
CA ARG A 215 -23.92 -18.60 -6.17
C ARG A 215 -24.64 -17.36 -5.69
N HIS A 216 -25.69 -16.99 -6.42
CA HIS A 216 -26.58 -15.84 -6.21
C HIS A 216 -26.07 -14.48 -6.69
N LEU A 217 -26.19 -14.23 -7.99
CA LEU A 217 -26.51 -12.89 -8.51
C LEU A 217 -27.58 -13.05 -9.60
N THR A 218 -28.69 -12.32 -9.45
CA THR A 218 -29.72 -12.15 -10.48
C THR A 218 -29.25 -11.03 -11.41
N PRO A 219 -29.20 -11.23 -12.74
CA PRO A 219 -28.67 -10.23 -13.66
C PRO A 219 -29.65 -9.07 -13.85
N THR A 220 -29.14 -7.84 -13.79
CA THR A 220 -29.80 -6.62 -14.29
C THR A 220 -29.00 -6.15 -15.52
N PRO A 221 -29.64 -5.72 -16.62
CA PRO A 221 -28.92 -5.44 -17.87
C PRO A 221 -28.21 -4.07 -17.83
N GLU A 222 -26.91 -4.07 -18.13
CA GLU A 222 -26.10 -2.86 -18.35
C GLU A 222 -26.15 -2.38 -19.80
N THR A 223 -26.01 -1.07 -19.97
CA THR A 223 -25.95 -0.36 -21.25
C THR A 223 -24.50 -0.17 -21.68
N ASP A 224 -24.25 -0.46 -22.95
CA ASP A 224 -22.95 -0.56 -23.61
C ASP A 224 -22.29 0.81 -23.85
N GLN A 225 -21.11 1.06 -23.25
CA GLN A 225 -20.15 2.08 -23.69
C GLN A 225 -18.71 1.62 -23.39
N PRO A 226 -17.77 1.73 -24.37
CA PRO A 226 -16.43 1.15 -24.24
C PRO A 226 -15.53 1.94 -23.27
N PRO A 227 -14.76 1.27 -22.39
CA PRO A 227 -13.85 1.94 -21.46
C PRO A 227 -12.62 2.50 -22.19
N ARG A 228 -12.30 3.77 -21.92
CA ARG A 228 -10.99 4.36 -22.23
C ARG A 228 -10.04 4.06 -21.08
N GLU A 229 -9.12 3.12 -21.29
CA GLU A 229 -8.02 2.80 -20.39
C GLU A 229 -7.13 4.03 -20.15
N ARG A 230 -7.08 4.50 -18.89
CA ARG A 230 -6.10 5.46 -18.41
C ARG A 230 -5.48 4.92 -17.12
N SER A 231 -4.26 4.42 -17.29
CA SER A 231 -3.17 4.13 -16.35
C SER A 231 -3.42 4.39 -14.86
N LEU A 232 -3.52 3.28 -14.12
CA LEU A 232 -3.70 3.16 -12.67
C LEU A 232 -2.47 3.62 -11.85
N TRP A 233 -1.28 3.64 -12.45
CA TRP A 233 -0.02 3.92 -11.74
C TRP A 233 0.28 5.41 -11.52
N ARG A 234 -0.44 6.33 -12.18
CA ARG A 234 -0.34 7.77 -11.87
C ARG A 234 -0.88 8.15 -10.49
N ARG A 235 -1.61 7.24 -9.82
CA ARG A 235 -2.20 7.49 -8.49
C ARG A 235 -1.28 7.09 -7.35
N LEU A 236 -0.42 6.09 -7.52
CA LEU A 236 0.51 5.63 -6.49
C LEU A 236 1.80 6.46 -6.40
N ALA A 237 2.28 7.00 -7.53
CA ALA A 237 3.56 7.72 -7.57
C ALA A 237 3.57 9.09 -6.86
N PHE A 238 2.41 9.67 -6.51
CA PHE A 238 2.33 11.03 -5.94
C PHE A 238 2.30 11.10 -4.41
N HIS A 239 2.24 9.97 -3.68
CA HIS A 239 1.96 9.99 -2.23
C HIS A 239 2.99 9.28 -1.34
N MET A 240 4.06 8.72 -1.88
CA MET A 240 5.08 8.05 -1.08
C MET A 240 6.13 9.00 -0.45
N ASP A 241 6.15 10.29 -0.82
CA ASP A 241 7.23 11.21 -0.41
C ASP A 241 6.91 12.15 0.79
N ALA A 242 5.68 12.18 1.30
CA ALA A 242 5.32 13.07 2.42
C ALA A 242 5.17 12.34 3.78
N ASP A 243 4.58 11.14 3.80
CA ASP A 243 4.26 10.43 5.06
C ASP A 243 5.42 9.60 5.62
N LEU A 244 6.50 9.38 4.84
CA LEU A 244 7.71 8.72 5.37
C LEU A 244 8.43 9.61 6.39
N ALA A 245 8.29 10.94 6.27
CA ALA A 245 8.86 11.90 7.22
C ALA A 245 8.17 11.86 8.60
N ASP A 246 6.85 11.68 8.63
CA ASP A 246 6.10 11.58 9.89
C ASP A 246 6.22 10.18 10.53
N THR A 247 6.30 9.12 9.72
CA THR A 247 6.51 7.76 10.23
C THR A 247 7.90 7.58 10.88
N ALA A 248 8.92 8.29 10.40
CA ALA A 248 10.24 8.32 11.03
C ALA A 248 10.26 9.13 12.35
N SER A 249 9.35 10.09 12.51
CA SER A 249 9.30 11.00 13.67
C SER A 249 8.72 10.32 14.92
N ASP A 250 7.72 9.45 14.75
CA ASP A 250 7.04 8.78 15.87
C ASP A 250 7.86 7.64 16.48
N VAL A 251 8.64 6.91 15.67
CA VAL A 251 9.60 5.91 16.15
C VAL A 251 10.67 6.57 17.01
N VAL A 252 11.14 7.75 16.61
CA VAL A 252 12.10 8.55 17.38
C VAL A 252 11.48 9.04 18.69
N HIS A 253 10.22 9.51 18.67
CA HIS A 253 9.54 9.98 19.89
C HIS A 253 9.21 8.85 20.89
N ALA A 254 8.85 7.66 20.42
CA ALA A 254 8.59 6.49 21.26
C ALA A 254 9.87 5.98 21.95
N ILE A 255 10.99 5.94 21.22
CA ILE A 255 12.31 5.59 21.77
C ILE A 255 12.78 6.64 22.79
N VAL A 256 12.60 7.93 22.49
CA VAL A 256 12.95 9.04 23.40
C VAL A 256 12.13 8.99 24.70
N ARG A 257 10.83 8.63 24.65
CA ARG A 257 10.01 8.44 25.88
C ARG A 257 10.46 7.23 26.70
N ARG A 258 10.85 6.13 26.04
CA ARG A 258 11.37 4.91 26.71
C ARG A 258 12.70 5.19 27.43
N ILE A 259 13.55 6.03 26.87
CA ILE A 259 14.83 6.44 27.46
C ILE A 259 14.63 7.43 28.63
N ARG A 260 13.58 8.26 28.60
CA ARG A 260 13.31 9.25 29.67
C ARG A 260 12.75 8.64 30.96
N ARG A 261 12.20 7.41 30.93
CA ARG A 261 11.52 6.77 32.09
C ARG A 261 12.37 5.74 32.87
N SER A 262 13.64 5.49 32.51
CA SER A 262 14.51 4.53 33.24
C SER A 262 15.51 5.22 34.18
N PRO A 263 15.52 4.92 35.50
CA PRO A 263 16.48 5.49 36.44
C PRO A 263 17.73 4.61 36.52
N SER A 264 18.77 4.91 35.73
CA SER A 264 20.08 4.27 35.92
C SER A 264 21.27 5.24 35.76
N ARG A 265 22.31 5.04 36.60
CA ARG A 265 23.53 5.87 36.69
C ARG A 265 24.45 5.79 35.45
N ARG A 266 24.10 5.03 34.41
CA ARG A 266 24.92 4.87 33.18
C ARG A 266 24.45 5.74 32.01
N ARG A 267 23.54 6.68 32.29
CA ARG A 267 22.87 7.61 31.37
C ARG A 267 23.79 8.36 30.37
N PRO A 268 24.95 8.93 30.75
CA PRO A 268 25.73 9.73 29.81
C PRO A 268 26.48 8.91 28.75
N ILE A 269 26.82 7.65 29.06
CA ILE A 269 27.60 6.80 28.15
C ILE A 269 26.71 6.23 27.04
N VAL A 270 25.49 5.81 27.38
CA VAL A 270 24.53 5.25 26.40
C VAL A 270 24.06 6.33 25.41
N ILE A 271 23.83 7.55 25.89
CA ILE A 271 23.43 8.68 25.03
C ILE A 271 24.55 9.01 24.02
N ALA A 272 25.81 9.02 24.46
CA ALA A 272 26.94 9.30 23.57
C ALA A 272 27.10 8.21 22.48
N VAL A 273 26.93 6.94 22.82
CA VAL A 273 27.04 5.83 21.86
C VAL A 273 25.90 5.84 20.83
N VAL A 274 24.67 6.15 21.25
CA VAL A 274 23.51 6.24 20.34
C VAL A 274 23.63 7.42 19.38
N ILE A 275 24.09 8.59 19.88
CA ILE A 275 24.30 9.77 19.02
C ILE A 275 25.43 9.51 18.03
N ALA A 276 26.55 8.91 18.47
CA ALA A 276 27.66 8.57 17.57
C ALA A 276 27.24 7.57 16.49
N GLY A 277 26.42 6.57 16.83
CA GLY A 277 25.86 5.62 15.86
C GLY A 277 24.95 6.29 14.84
N LEU A 278 24.06 7.19 15.26
CA LEU A 278 23.17 7.93 14.36
C LEU A 278 23.92 8.85 13.41
N VAL A 279 25.00 9.52 13.87
CA VAL A 279 25.83 10.38 13.00
C VAL A 279 26.58 9.56 11.95
N VAL A 280 27.08 8.38 12.30
CA VAL A 280 27.77 7.49 11.34
C VAL A 280 26.80 6.93 10.31
N VAL A 281 25.60 6.49 10.73
CA VAL A 281 24.58 5.98 9.81
C VAL A 281 24.06 7.10 8.89
N ALA A 282 23.81 8.29 9.42
CA ALA A 282 23.38 9.44 8.62
C ALA A 282 24.48 9.91 7.63
N GLY A 283 25.76 9.83 8.02
CA GLY A 283 26.88 10.18 7.14
C GLY A 283 27.17 9.14 6.05
N LEU A 284 26.84 7.87 6.28
CA LEU A 284 26.95 6.80 5.28
C LEU A 284 25.76 6.74 4.31
N LEU A 285 24.61 7.30 4.70
CA LEU A 285 23.40 7.34 3.90
C LEU A 285 23.21 8.66 3.13
N TRP A 286 24.11 9.63 3.31
CA TRP A 286 24.06 10.89 2.58
C TRP A 286 24.66 10.71 1.18
N PRO A 287 23.92 11.02 0.10
CA PRO A 287 24.46 10.98 -1.25
C PRO A 287 25.61 11.98 -1.34
N THR A 288 26.79 11.49 -1.74
CA THR A 288 27.90 12.36 -2.10
C THR A 288 27.56 12.93 -3.47
N ASP A 289 26.97 14.13 -3.48
CA ASP A 289 26.96 14.97 -4.67
C ASP A 289 28.43 15.20 -5.04
N GLY A 290 28.85 14.57 -6.13
CA GLY A 290 30.12 14.82 -6.78
C GLY A 290 30.09 16.20 -7.40
N ASP A 291 30.26 17.24 -6.59
CA ASP A 291 30.80 18.50 -7.03
C ASP A 291 32.30 18.45 -6.74
N ASP A 292 33.09 18.48 -7.82
CA ASP A 292 34.52 18.79 -7.82
C ASP A 292 34.74 20.15 -7.14
N ALA A 293 34.86 20.14 -5.81
CA ALA A 293 35.42 21.23 -5.05
C ALA A 293 36.95 21.12 -5.12
N ASP A 294 37.50 21.67 -6.19
CA ASP A 294 38.92 22.02 -6.32
C ASP A 294 39.42 22.69 -5.01
N PRO A 295 40.36 22.09 -4.27
CA PRO A 295 41.06 22.81 -3.23
C PRO A 295 42.12 23.69 -3.90
N ALA A 296 42.02 24.99 -3.68
CA ALA A 296 42.99 26.00 -4.09
C ALA A 296 44.43 25.54 -3.79
N ALA A 297 45.21 25.36 -4.86
CA ALA A 297 46.65 25.12 -4.79
C ALA A 297 47.42 26.44 -4.71
N ASP A 298 48.41 26.49 -3.82
CA ASP A 298 49.60 27.35 -3.92
C ASP A 298 50.84 26.41 -4.06
N PRO A 299 51.98 26.88 -4.63
CA PRO A 299 52.61 26.15 -5.74
C PRO A 299 53.90 25.33 -5.43
N ALA A 300 54.04 24.23 -6.19
CA ALA A 300 55.23 23.68 -6.87
C ALA A 300 56.39 23.01 -6.05
N PRO A 301 57.32 22.22 -6.66
CA PRO A 301 57.34 21.56 -7.99
C PRO A 301 57.75 20.06 -8.03
N GLN A 302 57.31 19.40 -9.11
CA GLN A 302 57.96 18.36 -9.96
C GLN A 302 58.66 17.11 -9.37
N ALA A 303 58.19 15.93 -9.83
CA ALA A 303 59.04 14.95 -10.52
C ALA A 303 58.20 13.97 -11.37
N SER A 304 58.70 13.72 -12.58
CA SER A 304 58.15 12.91 -13.67
C SER A 304 58.16 11.40 -13.40
N ALA A 305 57.23 10.65 -14.03
CA ALA A 305 57.58 9.51 -14.89
C ALA A 305 56.37 8.98 -15.70
N THR A 306 56.66 8.76 -16.97
CA THR A 306 55.89 8.28 -18.13
C THR A 306 55.60 6.77 -18.08
N HIS A 307 54.49 6.31 -18.65
CA HIS A 307 54.33 5.07 -19.47
C HIS A 307 52.92 5.06 -20.12
N THR A 308 52.79 5.40 -21.41
CA THR A 308 52.71 4.52 -22.61
C THR A 308 51.37 3.78 -22.81
N ASP A 309 50.45 4.48 -23.50
CA ASP A 309 49.84 4.18 -24.81
C ASP A 309 49.23 2.80 -25.14
N GLY A 310 48.00 2.83 -25.69
CA GLY A 310 47.54 1.85 -26.68
C GLY A 310 46.07 1.40 -26.64
N GLY A 311 45.25 1.96 -27.55
CA GLY A 311 44.22 1.20 -28.26
C GLY A 311 42.76 1.55 -27.98
N GLY A 312 42.15 2.32 -28.88
CA GLY A 312 40.71 2.60 -28.85
C GLY A 312 39.84 1.51 -29.46
N GLN A 313 38.56 1.50 -29.09
CA GLN A 313 37.46 1.08 -29.96
C GLN A 313 36.10 1.52 -29.43
N SER A 314 35.32 2.06 -30.36
CA SER A 314 33.86 2.16 -30.45
C SER A 314 33.06 2.61 -29.23
N SER A 315 32.58 3.85 -29.32
CA SER A 315 31.33 4.29 -28.72
C SER A 315 30.18 3.46 -29.31
N ASP A 316 29.72 2.48 -28.54
CA ASP A 316 28.36 1.95 -28.63
C ASP A 316 27.67 2.36 -27.32
N GLU A 317 26.64 3.17 -27.46
CA GLU A 317 25.86 3.73 -26.37
C GLU A 317 25.08 2.59 -25.68
N PRO A 318 25.30 2.29 -24.38
CA PRO A 318 24.59 1.20 -23.74
C PRO A 318 23.13 1.60 -23.52
N ALA A 319 22.23 0.85 -24.16
CA ALA A 319 20.82 0.80 -23.77
C ALA A 319 20.70 0.44 -22.27
N PRO A 320 19.64 0.90 -21.58
CA PRO A 320 19.48 0.69 -20.15
C PRO A 320 19.43 -0.81 -19.79
N VAL A 321 19.95 -1.13 -18.60
CA VAL A 321 20.24 -2.46 -18.03
C VAL A 321 18.97 -3.32 -17.74
N THR A 322 17.83 -2.97 -18.34
CA THR A 322 16.55 -3.69 -18.21
C THR A 322 16.50 -5.02 -18.96
N GLY A 323 17.53 -5.36 -19.74
CA GLY A 323 17.57 -6.56 -20.60
C GLY A 323 17.82 -7.88 -19.87
N ASP A 324 18.39 -7.87 -18.66
CA ASP A 324 18.83 -9.10 -18.00
C ASP A 324 17.65 -9.94 -17.46
N LEU A 325 16.69 -9.30 -16.77
CA LEU A 325 15.57 -10.01 -16.15
C LEU A 325 14.53 -10.53 -17.17
N ALA A 326 14.39 -9.86 -18.31
CA ALA A 326 13.61 -10.38 -19.44
C ALA A 326 14.26 -11.62 -20.08
N ALA A 327 15.61 -11.64 -20.14
CA ALA A 327 16.36 -12.82 -20.58
C ALA A 327 16.24 -13.98 -19.57
N VAL A 328 16.37 -13.69 -18.27
CA VAL A 328 16.11 -14.67 -17.18
C VAL A 328 14.71 -15.26 -17.29
N THR A 329 13.70 -14.44 -17.53
CA THR A 329 12.32 -14.90 -17.73
C THR A 329 12.20 -15.84 -18.93
N THR A 330 12.87 -15.51 -20.04
CA THR A 330 12.87 -16.35 -21.26
C THR A 330 13.54 -17.70 -20.99
N GLU A 331 14.69 -17.70 -20.32
CA GLU A 331 15.42 -18.92 -19.95
C GLU A 331 14.59 -19.83 -19.02
N LEU A 332 13.90 -19.25 -18.03
CA LEU A 332 13.01 -20.01 -17.14
C LEU A 332 11.87 -20.68 -17.91
N LEU A 333 11.30 -20.00 -18.90
CA LEU A 333 10.25 -20.57 -19.74
C LEU A 333 10.77 -21.69 -20.66
N ASP A 334 11.97 -21.57 -21.20
CA ASP A 334 12.59 -22.62 -22.01
C ASP A 334 12.88 -23.86 -21.15
N ARG A 335 13.46 -23.67 -19.96
CA ARG A 335 13.68 -24.74 -18.99
C ARG A 335 12.38 -25.40 -18.53
N ARG A 336 11.31 -24.62 -18.33
CA ARG A 336 9.97 -25.17 -18.00
C ARG A 336 9.47 -26.12 -19.08
N ILE A 337 9.56 -25.72 -20.35
CA ILE A 337 9.10 -26.54 -21.49
C ILE A 337 9.91 -27.83 -21.60
N ALA A 338 11.21 -27.78 -21.28
CA ALA A 338 12.10 -28.93 -21.31
C ALA A 338 11.87 -29.92 -20.14
N CYS A 339 11.13 -29.54 -19.10
CA CYS A 339 10.93 -30.41 -17.94
C CYS A 339 9.97 -31.57 -18.22
N GLY A 340 10.40 -32.78 -17.88
CA GLY A 340 9.61 -34.01 -18.00
C GLY A 340 8.97 -34.51 -16.69
N ASP A 341 9.34 -33.95 -15.53
CA ASP A 341 8.86 -34.37 -14.22
C ASP A 341 8.78 -33.22 -13.20
N ILE A 342 8.19 -33.51 -12.03
CA ILE A 342 8.00 -32.55 -10.93
C ILE A 342 9.33 -32.11 -10.31
N ALA A 343 10.34 -32.98 -10.28
CA ALA A 343 11.65 -32.64 -9.71
C ALA A 343 12.37 -31.60 -10.56
N CYS A 344 12.27 -31.72 -11.89
CA CYS A 344 12.72 -30.71 -12.83
C CYS A 344 11.93 -29.41 -12.69
N LEU A 345 10.60 -29.47 -12.53
CA LEU A 345 9.77 -28.28 -12.35
C LEU A 345 10.08 -27.52 -11.06
N ALA A 346 10.43 -28.22 -9.97
CA ALA A 346 10.88 -27.58 -8.72
C ALA A 346 12.10 -26.69 -8.95
N THR A 347 12.88 -27.01 -9.99
CA THR A 347 13.82 -26.21 -10.80
C THR A 347 13.57 -24.76 -11.16
N VAL A 348 12.30 -24.50 -11.46
CA VAL A 348 11.88 -23.46 -12.38
C VAL A 348 10.62 -22.79 -11.86
N LEU A 349 9.75 -23.52 -11.16
CA LEU A 349 8.55 -23.02 -10.51
C LEU A 349 8.80 -22.88 -9.00
N GLU A 350 8.24 -21.83 -8.40
CA GLU A 350 8.22 -21.69 -6.92
C GLU A 350 7.36 -22.80 -6.29
N ASP A 351 6.23 -23.12 -6.94
CA ASP A 351 5.37 -24.24 -6.59
C ASP A 351 5.28 -25.23 -7.79
N PRO A 352 5.98 -26.38 -7.75
CA PRO A 352 5.97 -27.33 -8.85
C PRO A 352 4.65 -28.09 -9.02
N ALA A 353 3.73 -28.02 -8.04
CA ALA A 353 2.39 -28.60 -8.15
C ALA A 353 1.39 -27.64 -8.83
N ARG A 354 1.74 -26.35 -8.97
CA ARG A 354 0.89 -25.33 -9.58
C ARG A 354 0.70 -25.59 -11.07
N LYS A 355 -0.56 -25.52 -11.52
CA LYS A 355 -0.90 -25.58 -12.95
C LYS A 355 -0.95 -24.16 -13.51
N LEU A 356 -0.01 -23.84 -14.39
CA LEU A 356 -0.02 -22.57 -15.11
C LEU A 356 -0.99 -22.64 -16.30
N PRO A 357 -1.71 -21.55 -16.62
CA PRO A 357 -2.56 -21.49 -17.81
C PRO A 357 -1.73 -21.75 -19.07
N ALA A 358 -2.27 -22.57 -19.97
CA ALA A 358 -1.62 -22.84 -21.25
C ALA A 358 -1.68 -21.59 -22.13
N GLY A 359 -0.66 -21.34 -22.94
CA GLY A 359 -0.67 -20.17 -23.82
C GLY A 359 0.68 -19.82 -24.43
N VAL A 360 0.95 -18.52 -24.55
CA VAL A 360 2.20 -17.97 -25.10
C VAL A 360 3.43 -18.47 -24.34
N ILE A 361 3.30 -18.76 -23.05
CA ILE A 361 4.35 -19.37 -22.22
C ILE A 361 4.77 -20.77 -22.65
N ASP A 362 4.00 -21.44 -23.51
CA ASP A 362 4.30 -22.77 -24.04
C ASP A 362 4.86 -22.73 -25.48
N HIS A 363 4.95 -21.54 -26.09
CA HIS A 363 5.57 -21.36 -27.41
C HIS A 363 7.10 -21.48 -27.35
N PRO A 364 7.77 -21.93 -28.42
CA PRO A 364 9.23 -21.91 -28.48
C PRO A 364 9.76 -20.46 -28.37
N ALA A 365 11.00 -20.30 -27.89
CA ALA A 365 11.65 -18.99 -27.69
C ALA A 365 11.53 -18.06 -28.91
N GLU A 366 11.68 -18.59 -30.12
CA GLU A 366 11.61 -17.83 -31.38
C GLU A 366 10.21 -17.28 -31.69
N ALA A 367 9.17 -17.83 -31.08
CA ALA A 367 7.76 -17.48 -31.32
C ALA A 367 7.15 -16.62 -30.18
N ARG A 368 7.95 -16.19 -29.21
CA ARG A 368 7.52 -15.36 -28.08
C ARG A 368 8.55 -14.29 -27.76
N ARG A 369 8.12 -13.21 -27.10
CA ARG A 369 9.02 -12.19 -26.56
C ARG A 369 8.61 -11.83 -25.14
N ALA A 370 9.53 -12.00 -24.19
CA ALA A 370 9.39 -11.44 -22.86
C ALA A 370 9.83 -9.98 -22.85
N THR A 371 9.01 -9.11 -22.27
CA THR A 371 9.29 -7.70 -22.02
C THR A 371 9.13 -7.47 -20.53
N LEU A 372 10.18 -7.00 -19.86
CA LEU A 372 10.08 -6.62 -18.45
C LEU A 372 9.05 -5.50 -18.30
N LEU A 373 8.08 -5.69 -17.40
CA LEU A 373 7.14 -4.65 -17.02
C LEU A 373 7.59 -3.94 -15.75
N ASP A 374 8.08 -4.71 -14.76
CA ASP A 374 8.50 -4.17 -13.46
C ASP A 374 9.50 -5.09 -12.73
N ASP A 375 10.29 -4.50 -11.84
CA ASP A 375 11.20 -5.15 -10.90
C ASP A 375 10.97 -4.58 -9.49
N LEU A 376 10.42 -5.41 -8.62
CA LEU A 376 9.96 -5.08 -7.27
C LEU A 376 10.92 -5.61 -6.19
N GLY A 377 12.22 -5.71 -6.49
CA GLY A 377 13.24 -6.08 -5.49
C GLY A 377 13.12 -7.54 -5.06
N GLY A 378 13.28 -8.45 -6.03
CA GLY A 378 13.14 -9.89 -5.83
C GLY A 378 11.81 -10.46 -6.36
N ILE A 379 10.98 -9.62 -6.98
CA ILE A 379 9.81 -10.03 -7.77
C ILE A 379 9.86 -9.29 -9.10
N VAL A 380 9.78 -10.03 -10.19
CA VAL A 380 9.81 -9.54 -11.56
C VAL A 380 8.48 -9.81 -12.22
N VAL A 381 7.91 -8.78 -12.83
CA VAL A 381 6.70 -8.91 -13.65
C VAL A 381 7.09 -8.69 -15.10
N ALA A 382 6.81 -9.68 -15.94
CA ALA A 382 7.14 -9.64 -17.36
C ALA A 382 5.90 -9.94 -18.21
N ARG A 383 5.76 -9.22 -19.32
CA ARG A 383 4.76 -9.52 -20.35
C ARG A 383 5.39 -10.43 -21.40
N VAL A 384 4.71 -11.50 -21.74
CA VAL A 384 5.11 -12.41 -22.81
C VAL A 384 4.10 -12.33 -23.94
N ASP A 385 4.58 -11.82 -25.06
CA ASP A 385 3.79 -11.60 -26.27
C ASP A 385 4.10 -12.68 -27.32
N SER A 386 3.07 -13.17 -28.00
CA SER A 386 3.26 -14.05 -29.16
C SER A 386 3.81 -13.25 -30.35
N LEU A 387 4.86 -13.77 -30.99
CA LEU A 387 5.41 -13.18 -32.21
C LEU A 387 4.70 -13.66 -33.48
N SER A 388 3.90 -14.72 -33.37
CA SER A 388 3.28 -15.43 -34.51
C SER A 388 1.76 -15.26 -34.61
N GLY A 389 1.13 -14.60 -33.64
CA GLY A 389 -0.33 -14.45 -33.59
C GLY A 389 -0.80 -13.48 -32.50
N ARG A 390 -2.09 -13.59 -32.13
CA ARG A 390 -2.67 -12.86 -30.99
C ARG A 390 -2.53 -13.72 -29.74
N GLY A 391 -1.94 -13.15 -28.70
CA GLY A 391 -1.80 -13.79 -27.39
C GLY A 391 -0.80 -13.01 -26.57
N THR A 392 -1.19 -12.67 -25.34
CA THR A 392 -0.34 -11.98 -24.37
C THR A 392 -0.62 -12.55 -22.99
N GLN A 393 0.45 -12.89 -22.29
CA GLN A 393 0.40 -13.37 -20.90
C GLN A 393 1.29 -12.51 -20.01
N ILE A 394 0.90 -12.35 -18.74
CA ILE A 394 1.70 -11.71 -17.71
C ILE A 394 2.29 -12.81 -16.84
N ILE A 395 3.58 -12.72 -16.54
CA ILE A 395 4.33 -13.69 -15.76
C ILE A 395 4.93 -12.98 -14.55
N THR A 396 4.81 -13.62 -13.40
CA THR A 396 5.48 -13.21 -12.18
C THR A 396 6.61 -14.20 -11.89
N VAL A 397 7.83 -13.69 -11.76
CA VAL A 397 9.04 -14.43 -11.41
C VAL A 397 9.55 -13.90 -10.08
N VAL A 398 10.05 -14.77 -9.21
CA VAL A 398 10.54 -14.39 -7.88
C VAL A 398 11.94 -14.90 -7.62
N GLU A 399 12.71 -14.09 -6.93
CA GLU A 399 14.03 -14.45 -6.44
C GLU A 399 13.87 -15.32 -5.19
N THR A 400 14.46 -16.50 -5.22
CA THR A 400 14.54 -17.40 -4.07
C THR A 400 16.00 -17.58 -3.68
N THR A 401 16.26 -18.22 -2.54
CA THR A 401 17.62 -18.60 -2.14
C THR A 401 18.34 -19.46 -3.17
N ASP A 402 17.58 -20.19 -4.00
CA ASP A 402 18.08 -21.09 -5.05
C ASP A 402 18.00 -20.45 -6.45
N GLY A 403 17.82 -19.13 -6.53
CA GLY A 403 17.72 -18.33 -7.76
C GLY A 403 16.28 -18.05 -8.20
N TRP A 404 16.13 -17.47 -9.38
CA TRP A 404 14.83 -17.05 -9.92
C TRP A 404 13.90 -18.23 -10.25
N ARG A 405 12.61 -18.08 -9.92
CA ARG A 405 11.54 -19.09 -10.16
C ARG A 405 10.26 -18.42 -10.65
N ILE A 406 9.53 -19.05 -11.56
CA ILE A 406 8.20 -18.62 -11.97
C ILE A 406 7.22 -18.90 -10.83
N ARG A 407 6.53 -17.85 -10.37
CA ARG A 407 5.47 -17.92 -9.36
C ARG A 407 4.10 -18.10 -9.99
N ASP A 408 3.76 -17.27 -10.99
CA ASP A 408 2.43 -17.30 -11.61
C ASP A 408 2.42 -16.82 -13.06
N VAL A 409 1.34 -17.17 -13.78
CA VAL A 409 1.05 -16.69 -15.14
C VAL A 409 -0.43 -16.37 -15.27
N HIS A 410 -0.76 -15.26 -15.95
CA HIS A 410 -2.12 -14.80 -16.20
C HIS A 410 -2.33 -14.45 -17.69
N ASP A 411 -3.51 -14.74 -18.22
CA ASP A 411 -3.92 -14.25 -19.54
C ASP A 411 -4.43 -12.81 -19.45
N VAL A 412 -4.01 -11.96 -20.39
CA VAL A 412 -4.48 -10.55 -20.45
C VAL A 412 -5.98 -10.46 -20.80
N THR A 413 -6.58 -11.54 -21.30
CA THR A 413 -8.02 -11.62 -21.56
C THR A 413 -8.86 -12.06 -20.36
N ASP A 414 -8.25 -12.45 -19.25
CA ASP A 414 -8.96 -12.89 -18.03
C ASP A 414 -9.31 -11.75 -17.06
N ALA A 415 -9.31 -10.50 -17.54
CA ALA A 415 -9.95 -9.41 -16.81
C ALA A 415 -11.47 -9.69 -16.76
N PRO A 416 -12.07 -9.90 -15.58
CA PRO A 416 -13.50 -10.22 -15.51
C PRO A 416 -14.31 -9.04 -16.05
N SER A 417 -15.11 -9.34 -17.08
CA SER A 417 -16.17 -8.50 -17.63
C SER A 417 -17.29 -8.26 -16.64
#